data_AF-A0AAI8PSB2-F1
#
_entry.id   AF-A0AAI8PSB2-F1
#
_cell.length_a   1.000
_cell.length_b   1.000
_cell.length_c   1.000
_cell.angle_alpha   90.00
_cell.angle_beta   90.00
_cell.angle_gamma   90.00
#
_symmetry.space_group_name_H-M   'P 1'
#
loop_
_entity.id
_entity.type
_entity.pdbx_description
1 polymer ?
#
loop_
_entity_poly.entity_id
_entity_poly.type
_entity_poly.pdbx_seq_one_letter_code
_entity_poly.pdbx_strand_id
1 'polypeptide(L)'
;MRTRVRSGRRALLAGILLALVLPLLSTTVSRAAEGRSLSVNLASARGPSTGVGEGFLYGISQDGTQPVDQFLQPLGINAFRGGGWFSGGWIRDGYQYGSATRADLDSITAQARRLTRPPYHAQYQVLVSDIYGANGGQPSNTRYPCDNGDCSDWLRFIDATVGALQATGLTFSYDIWNEPDISAFWTRGVNSAQYFQMWDTAYREIRRIAPGAQIVGPSFAFTPERNPGQWRTWLAHVKAAGTVPDMIANHNEGDVDDPVTVARALNAALTTAGIGQLPLSSNEYQPADRQTTGVTAWYLARFAQSGYTNAMRGNWVCCVTPNLTGVLTQSGGSWQPTGNWWALREYADMTGTLVDTSGQVGSTAISAAVDPSAGRAVAVVGDSSGYTGAASVTFTGLSSLPWPANDGNVHVTVHRIPDQAPLAAPQTVYDQNVSTASGSITVPFTFQGAHDAFTVYLTPASSGGTGFPAGYHQLVAAHDNLCLDVYGNSGSAGAAIDQWTCNGQSNQQFQFVPASGGYGELRAQSSGQDVAVAGGSMTAGTPNIVQQPPGTAANGLWLAVRQSDGSYAFQNKNSGLCLDVYGAGSTTGQQLDQWPCKNAPGTNQDFFVR
;
A
#
# COMPACT_ATOMS: atom_id res chain seq x y z
N MET A 1 63.60 55.99 7.93
CA MET A 1 62.92 54.88 8.62
C MET A 1 63.49 53.57 8.06
N ARG A 2 64.73 53.15 8.40
CA ARG A 2 65.16 52.36 9.58
C ARG A 2 64.21 51.19 9.90
N THR A 3 64.39 50.01 9.32
CA THR A 3 65.35 48.90 9.63
C THR A 3 65.00 48.03 10.83
N ARG A 4 64.90 46.72 10.52
CA ARG A 4 65.42 45.53 11.27
C ARG A 4 64.57 45.11 12.48
N VAL A 5 64.42 43.80 12.77
CA VAL A 5 65.52 42.87 13.08
C VAL A 5 65.23 41.42 12.65
N ARG A 6 66.24 40.83 12.00
CA ARG A 6 66.47 39.39 11.79
C ARG A 6 67.02 38.75 13.06
N SER A 7 66.70 37.48 13.28
CA SER A 7 67.66 36.45 13.74
C SER A 7 67.02 35.08 13.52
N GLY A 8 67.67 34.00 13.08
CA GLY A 8 69.07 33.76 12.72
C GLY A 8 69.28 32.24 12.57
N ARG A 9 70.04 31.86 11.53
CA ARG A 9 70.90 30.64 11.37
C ARG A 9 70.25 29.25 11.50
N ARG A 10 70.11 28.45 10.43
CA ARG A 10 71.11 27.69 9.62
C ARG A 10 71.95 26.67 10.41
N ALA A 11 71.69 25.38 10.14
CA ALA A 11 72.67 24.31 9.82
C ALA A 11 71.87 23.09 9.30
N LEU A 12 71.92 22.76 8.00
CA LEU A 12 72.84 21.81 7.34
C LEU A 12 72.73 20.37 7.85
N LEU A 13 72.23 19.47 7.00
CA LEU A 13 72.98 18.30 6.51
C LEU A 13 72.17 17.57 5.42
N ALA A 14 72.81 17.43 4.25
CA ALA A 14 72.36 16.61 3.15
C ALA A 14 72.87 15.18 3.36
N GLY A 15 72.01 14.19 3.18
CA GLY A 15 72.36 12.77 3.10
C GLY A 15 71.46 12.11 2.06
N ILE A 16 72.04 11.77 0.92
CA ILE A 16 71.43 10.94 -0.12
C ILE A 16 71.47 9.49 0.37
N LEU A 17 70.34 8.78 0.36
CA LEU A 17 70.33 7.31 0.34
C LEU A 17 69.03 6.75 -0.26
N LEU A 18 69.25 6.02 -1.37
CA LEU A 18 68.45 4.99 -2.05
C LEU A 18 67.03 4.71 -1.52
N ALA A 19 66.05 4.91 -2.41
CA ALA A 19 64.71 4.37 -2.29
C ALA A 19 64.73 2.85 -2.45
N LEU A 20 64.43 2.11 -1.37
CA LEU A 20 63.86 0.77 -1.44
C LEU A 20 62.36 0.89 -1.20
N VAL A 21 61.57 0.60 -2.23
CA VAL A 21 60.12 0.48 -2.14
C VAL A 21 59.81 -0.88 -1.50
N LEU A 22 59.32 -0.87 -0.26
CA LEU A 22 58.53 -1.98 0.30
C LEU A 22 57.04 -1.62 0.20
N PRO A 23 56.18 -2.50 -0.35
CA PRO A 23 54.74 -2.31 -0.23
C PRO A 23 54.33 -2.65 1.20
N LEU A 24 54.07 -1.61 2.00
CA LEU A 24 53.27 -1.74 3.21
C LEU A 24 51.84 -2.06 2.77
N LEU A 25 51.40 -3.29 3.05
CA LEU A 25 50.00 -3.67 3.12
C LEU A 25 49.33 -2.81 4.20
N SER A 26 48.91 -1.60 3.84
CA SER A 26 47.90 -0.89 4.61
C SER A 26 46.58 -1.59 4.32
N THR A 27 46.10 -2.42 5.24
CA THR A 27 44.68 -2.72 5.33
C THR A 27 43.98 -1.42 5.72
N THR A 28 43.75 -0.57 4.74
CA THR A 28 42.70 0.43 4.83
C THR A 28 41.40 -0.37 4.92
N VAL A 29 40.98 -0.65 6.14
CA VAL A 29 39.56 -0.90 6.41
C VAL A 29 38.88 0.38 5.98
N SER A 30 38.43 0.40 4.73
CA SER A 30 37.51 1.42 4.24
C SER A 30 36.33 1.34 5.20
N ARG A 31 36.17 2.34 6.06
CA ARG A 31 34.93 2.54 6.79
C ARG A 31 33.90 2.86 5.71
N ALA A 32 33.24 1.81 5.20
CA ALA A 32 31.99 1.96 4.49
C ALA A 32 31.09 2.83 5.38
N ALA A 33 30.52 3.89 4.82
CA ALA A 33 29.53 4.68 5.53
C ALA A 33 28.46 3.72 6.08
N GLU A 34 28.17 3.78 7.39
CA GLU A 34 27.18 2.91 8.01
C GLU A 34 25.83 3.09 7.28
N GLY A 35 25.39 2.03 6.60
CA GLY A 35 24.11 2.01 5.92
C GLY A 35 22.93 2.12 6.88
N ARG A 36 21.71 2.31 6.35
CA ARG A 36 20.49 2.33 7.16
C ARG A 36 20.21 0.95 7.73
N SER A 37 20.28 0.81 9.05
CA SER A 37 20.05 -0.47 9.74
C SER A 37 18.71 -0.43 10.46
N LEU A 38 17.66 -0.92 9.79
CA LEU A 38 16.30 -0.99 10.30
C LEU A 38 16.07 -2.32 11.03
N SER A 39 15.08 -2.39 11.92
CA SER A 39 14.74 -3.63 12.62
C SER A 39 13.24 -3.89 12.72
N VAL A 40 12.88 -5.17 12.81
CA VAL A 40 11.52 -5.67 13.06
C VAL A 40 11.60 -6.78 14.13
N ASN A 41 10.73 -6.71 15.13
CA ASN A 41 10.57 -7.76 16.13
C ASN A 41 9.20 -8.43 15.96
N LEU A 42 9.19 -9.58 15.29
CA LEU A 42 7.99 -10.33 14.92
C LEU A 42 7.21 -10.88 16.13
N ALA A 43 7.84 -10.93 17.31
CA ALA A 43 7.22 -11.43 18.53
C ALA A 43 6.56 -10.32 19.37
N SER A 44 6.77 -9.04 19.02
CA SER A 44 6.27 -7.90 19.80
C SER A 44 5.10 -7.23 19.10
N ALA A 45 3.89 -7.68 19.40
CA ALA A 45 2.65 -7.17 18.81
C ALA A 45 2.28 -5.78 19.35
N ARG A 46 1.74 -4.91 18.48
CA ARG A 46 1.33 -3.53 18.79
C ARG A 46 -0.18 -3.27 18.65
N GLY A 47 -0.87 -4.06 17.82
CA GLY A 47 -2.29 -3.91 17.55
C GLY A 47 -2.63 -4.32 16.13
N PRO A 48 -3.92 -4.26 15.73
CA PRO A 48 -4.31 -4.59 14.36
C PRO A 48 -3.72 -3.60 13.36
N SER A 49 -3.33 -4.09 12.18
CA SER A 49 -3.13 -3.22 11.03
C SER A 49 -4.49 -2.75 10.51
N THR A 50 -4.60 -1.46 10.21
CA THR A 50 -5.87 -0.78 9.90
C THR A 50 -5.81 0.01 8.59
N GLY A 51 -4.70 -0.11 7.84
CA GLY A 51 -4.52 0.58 6.55
C GLY A 51 -4.45 2.10 6.65
N VAL A 52 -4.19 2.69 7.83
CA VAL A 52 -4.10 4.16 8.00
C VAL A 52 -3.12 4.74 7.00
N GLY A 53 -3.55 5.75 6.25
CA GLY A 53 -2.80 6.32 5.13
C GLY A 53 -3.29 5.89 3.74
N GLU A 54 -4.07 4.80 3.64
CA GLU A 54 -4.77 4.43 2.41
C GLU A 54 -6.09 5.18 2.27
N GLY A 55 -6.02 6.50 2.20
CA GLY A 55 -7.19 7.34 1.97
C GLY A 55 -6.91 8.45 0.97
N PHE A 56 -7.98 9.02 0.41
CA PHE A 56 -7.89 10.00 -0.65
C PHE A 56 -8.79 11.20 -0.40
N LEU A 57 -8.26 12.41 -0.59
CA LEU A 57 -9.06 13.61 -0.79
C LEU A 57 -9.38 13.72 -2.29
N TYR A 58 -10.64 13.56 -2.71
CA TYR A 58 -11.02 13.54 -4.12
C TYR A 58 -10.31 12.45 -4.95
N GLY A 59 -10.28 12.58 -6.28
CA GLY A 59 -9.64 11.63 -7.20
C GLY A 59 -10.57 10.54 -7.78
N ILE A 60 -11.84 10.53 -7.38
CA ILE A 60 -12.92 9.69 -7.92
C ILE A 60 -13.90 10.55 -8.71
N SER A 61 -14.46 10.01 -9.81
CA SER A 61 -15.44 10.72 -10.65
C SER A 61 -16.69 11.11 -9.89
N GLN A 62 -17.37 12.14 -10.38
CA GLN A 62 -18.55 12.70 -9.74
C GLN A 62 -19.66 11.64 -9.58
N ASP A 63 -19.85 10.80 -10.60
CA ASP A 63 -20.79 9.68 -10.58
C ASP A 63 -20.30 8.47 -9.77
N GLY A 64 -19.12 8.56 -9.15
CA GLY A 64 -18.51 7.50 -8.36
C GLY A 64 -17.99 6.31 -9.16
N THR A 65 -18.11 6.26 -10.49
CA THR A 65 -17.82 5.05 -11.28
C THR A 65 -16.35 4.85 -11.62
N GLN A 66 -15.56 5.94 -11.59
CA GLN A 66 -14.14 5.94 -11.96
C GLN A 66 -13.26 6.39 -10.79
N PRO A 67 -12.05 5.80 -10.64
CA PRO A 67 -11.44 4.85 -11.56
C PRO A 67 -12.11 3.48 -11.42
N VAL A 68 -11.97 2.63 -12.42
CA VAL A 68 -12.50 1.26 -12.36
C VAL A 68 -11.90 0.46 -11.20
N ASP A 69 -12.65 -0.54 -10.71
CA ASP A 69 -12.35 -1.33 -9.52
C ASP A 69 -10.94 -1.95 -9.51
N GLN A 70 -10.36 -2.28 -10.67
CA GLN A 70 -8.99 -2.81 -10.77
C GLN A 70 -7.93 -1.89 -10.14
N PHE A 71 -8.20 -0.60 -10.00
CA PHE A 71 -7.30 0.37 -9.37
C PHE A 71 -7.62 0.66 -7.90
N LEU A 72 -8.80 0.25 -7.41
CA LEU A 72 -9.24 0.49 -6.04
C LEU A 72 -9.23 -0.78 -5.19
N GLN A 73 -9.74 -1.90 -5.70
CA GLN A 73 -9.86 -3.15 -4.95
C GLN A 73 -8.52 -3.69 -4.43
N PRO A 74 -7.39 -3.53 -5.15
CA PRO A 74 -6.08 -3.94 -4.62
C PRO A 74 -5.55 -3.06 -3.49
N LEU A 75 -6.19 -1.92 -3.21
CA LEU A 75 -5.80 -0.99 -2.14
C LEU A 75 -6.68 -1.23 -0.90
N GLY A 76 -6.14 -1.03 0.30
CA GLY A 76 -6.88 -1.12 1.56
C GLY A 76 -7.58 0.19 1.91
N ILE A 77 -8.36 0.76 0.98
CA ILE A 77 -8.95 2.10 1.14
C ILE A 77 -9.80 2.18 2.40
N ASN A 78 -9.38 2.97 3.39
CA ASN A 78 -10.08 3.09 4.67
C ASN A 78 -10.83 4.40 4.85
N ALA A 79 -10.48 5.43 4.08
CA ALA A 79 -11.11 6.74 4.18
C ALA A 79 -11.12 7.49 2.84
N PHE A 80 -12.17 8.27 2.64
CA PHE A 80 -12.31 9.17 1.50
C PHE A 80 -12.87 10.50 1.97
N ARG A 81 -12.35 11.61 1.43
CA ARG A 81 -12.81 12.96 1.73
C ARG A 81 -13.25 13.67 0.46
N GLY A 82 -14.40 14.33 0.48
CA GLY A 82 -14.90 15.09 -0.65
C GLY A 82 -16.14 15.93 -0.33
N GLY A 83 -16.33 17.01 -1.10
CA GLY A 83 -17.42 17.98 -0.90
C GLY A 83 -17.97 18.60 -2.18
N GLY A 84 -17.61 18.08 -3.36
CA GLY A 84 -18.19 18.54 -4.64
C GLY A 84 -17.67 19.89 -5.16
N TRP A 85 -16.42 20.30 -4.87
CA TRP A 85 -15.87 21.62 -5.27
C TRP A 85 -16.14 22.09 -6.73
N PHE A 86 -16.40 21.16 -7.66
CA PHE A 86 -16.57 21.40 -9.09
C PHE A 86 -17.82 22.20 -9.47
N SER A 87 -18.90 22.18 -8.67
CA SER A 87 -20.12 22.89 -9.05
C SER A 87 -20.12 24.34 -8.61
N GLY A 88 -19.33 24.71 -7.59
CA GLY A 88 -19.37 26.02 -6.93
C GLY A 88 -20.43 26.16 -5.82
N GLY A 89 -21.20 25.10 -5.57
CA GLY A 89 -22.01 24.92 -4.37
C GLY A 89 -22.99 26.06 -4.04
N TRP A 90 -23.21 26.25 -2.74
CA TRP A 90 -24.17 27.21 -2.18
C TRP A 90 -23.91 28.67 -2.62
N ILE A 91 -22.65 29.08 -2.67
CA ILE A 91 -22.25 30.42 -3.16
C ILE A 91 -22.72 30.63 -4.60
N ARG A 92 -22.53 29.64 -5.48
CA ARG A 92 -22.96 29.75 -6.89
C ARG A 92 -24.49 29.79 -7.02
N ASP A 93 -25.20 29.08 -6.15
CA ASP A 93 -26.67 29.10 -6.12
C ASP A 93 -27.24 30.39 -5.50
N GLY A 94 -26.40 31.37 -5.15
CA GLY A 94 -26.85 32.63 -4.56
C GLY A 94 -27.36 32.45 -3.13
N TYR A 95 -26.73 31.56 -2.37
CA TYR A 95 -27.06 31.21 -0.98
C TYR A 95 -28.46 30.60 -0.83
N GLN A 96 -28.80 29.72 -1.77
CA GLN A 96 -30.04 28.95 -1.79
C GLN A 96 -29.77 27.50 -2.16
N TYR A 97 -30.71 26.61 -1.82
CA TYR A 97 -30.63 25.20 -2.22
C TYR A 97 -30.95 25.05 -3.72
N GLY A 98 -29.93 25.25 -4.55
CA GLY A 98 -30.05 25.29 -6.01
C GLY A 98 -29.44 24.07 -6.70
N SER A 99 -29.14 24.22 -7.99
CA SER A 99 -28.63 23.13 -8.83
C SER A 99 -27.17 22.79 -8.55
N ALA A 100 -26.35 23.77 -8.15
CA ALA A 100 -24.94 23.52 -7.87
C ALA A 100 -24.80 22.69 -6.58
N THR A 101 -25.44 23.13 -5.50
CA THR A 101 -25.51 22.41 -4.23
C THR A 101 -26.02 20.98 -4.43
N ARG A 102 -27.10 20.79 -5.21
CA ARG A 102 -27.62 19.45 -5.51
C ARG A 102 -26.61 18.58 -6.26
N ALA A 103 -25.89 19.14 -7.23
CA ALA A 103 -24.86 18.38 -7.96
C ALA A 103 -23.73 17.89 -7.04
N ASP A 104 -23.35 18.68 -6.03
CA ASP A 104 -22.33 18.29 -5.05
C ASP A 104 -22.83 17.14 -4.17
N LEU A 105 -24.07 17.24 -3.70
CA LEU A 105 -24.71 16.22 -2.88
C LEU A 105 -24.95 14.92 -3.66
N ASP A 106 -25.33 15.02 -4.94
CA ASP A 106 -25.47 13.87 -5.84
C ASP A 106 -24.11 13.18 -6.04
N SER A 107 -23.04 13.96 -6.21
CA SER A 107 -21.69 13.43 -6.34
C SER A 107 -21.21 12.71 -5.08
N ILE A 108 -21.38 13.34 -3.92
CA ILE A 108 -21.06 12.76 -2.61
C ILE A 108 -21.85 11.45 -2.42
N THR A 109 -23.14 11.46 -2.74
CA THR A 109 -24.00 10.28 -2.60
C THR A 109 -23.53 9.15 -3.51
N ALA A 110 -23.18 9.43 -4.76
CA ALA A 110 -22.71 8.42 -5.70
C ALA A 110 -21.38 7.80 -5.26
N GLN A 111 -20.41 8.63 -4.85
CA GLN A 111 -19.12 8.17 -4.35
C GLN A 111 -19.27 7.37 -3.05
N ALA A 112 -20.07 7.85 -2.10
CA ALA A 112 -20.30 7.17 -0.83
C ALA A 112 -21.03 5.84 -0.99
N ARG A 113 -21.99 5.72 -1.92
CA ARG A 113 -22.66 4.43 -2.23
C ARG A 113 -21.66 3.35 -2.64
N ARG A 114 -20.62 3.73 -3.37
CA ARG A 114 -19.55 2.82 -3.78
C ARG A 114 -18.60 2.51 -2.62
N LEU A 115 -18.10 3.54 -1.94
CA LEU A 115 -16.95 3.41 -1.03
C LEU A 115 -17.32 2.95 0.39
N THR A 116 -18.51 3.28 0.90
CA THR A 116 -18.88 2.99 2.30
C THR A 116 -19.43 1.58 2.51
N ARG A 117 -19.48 0.77 1.46
CA ARG A 117 -20.11 -0.56 1.42
C ARG A 117 -19.13 -1.60 0.89
N PRO A 118 -19.43 -2.91 0.96
CA PRO A 118 -18.62 -3.92 0.30
C PRO A 118 -18.35 -3.57 -1.16
N PRO A 119 -17.10 -3.73 -1.65
CA PRO A 119 -15.97 -4.35 -0.95
C PRO A 119 -15.10 -3.40 -0.09
N TYR A 120 -15.35 -2.09 -0.07
CA TYR A 120 -14.39 -1.10 0.45
C TYR A 120 -14.57 -0.72 1.92
N HIS A 121 -15.80 -0.46 2.38
CA HIS A 121 -16.10 -0.06 3.76
C HIS A 121 -15.35 1.20 4.27
N ALA A 122 -14.95 2.10 3.38
CA ALA A 122 -14.24 3.33 3.74
C ALA A 122 -15.12 4.30 4.53
N GLN A 123 -14.54 5.03 5.48
CA GLN A 123 -15.18 6.19 6.07
C GLN A 123 -15.29 7.30 5.02
N TYR A 124 -16.47 7.91 4.88
CA TYR A 124 -16.66 9.07 4.00
C TYR A 124 -16.72 10.36 4.83
N GLN A 125 -15.69 11.19 4.73
CA GLN A 125 -15.65 12.54 5.31
C GLN A 125 -16.19 13.56 4.30
N VAL A 126 -17.35 14.12 4.61
CA VAL A 126 -18.00 15.17 3.82
C VAL A 126 -17.33 16.50 4.14
N LEU A 127 -16.74 17.12 3.12
CA LEU A 127 -16.09 18.42 3.25
C LEU A 127 -17.13 19.54 3.09
N VAL A 128 -17.69 20.01 4.21
CA VAL A 128 -18.86 20.89 4.23
C VAL A 128 -18.57 22.27 3.62
N SER A 129 -17.36 22.80 3.84
CA SER A 129 -16.94 24.08 3.23
C SER A 129 -16.92 24.05 1.71
N ASP A 130 -16.63 22.89 1.10
CA ASP A 130 -16.61 22.76 -0.37
C ASP A 130 -18.03 22.77 -0.95
N ILE A 131 -19.00 22.16 -0.28
CA ILE A 131 -20.43 22.24 -0.65
C ILE A 131 -20.94 23.69 -0.49
N TYR A 132 -20.41 24.43 0.48
CA TYR A 132 -20.70 25.86 0.61
C TYR A 132 -20.13 26.65 -0.57
N GLY A 133 -19.08 26.14 -1.22
CA GLY A 133 -18.34 26.78 -2.30
C GLY A 133 -17.09 27.53 -1.82
N ALA A 134 -16.67 27.35 -0.56
CA ALA A 134 -15.48 27.95 0.04
C ALA A 134 -14.27 27.02 -0.06
N ASN A 135 -13.77 26.84 -1.28
CA ASN A 135 -12.71 25.88 -1.65
C ASN A 135 -11.32 26.52 -1.85
N GLY A 136 -11.11 27.75 -1.34
CA GLY A 136 -9.89 28.53 -1.52
C GLY A 136 -9.87 29.39 -2.79
N GLY A 137 -10.78 29.14 -3.74
CA GLY A 137 -10.94 29.89 -5.00
C GLY A 137 -12.19 30.79 -5.05
N GLN A 138 -12.91 30.93 -3.93
CA GLN A 138 -14.18 31.66 -3.88
C GLN A 138 -14.03 33.17 -4.14
N PRO A 139 -15.09 33.86 -4.65
CA PRO A 139 -15.07 35.28 -4.93
C PRO A 139 -14.70 36.16 -3.72
N SER A 140 -14.08 37.32 -3.94
CA SER A 140 -13.68 38.23 -2.86
C SER A 140 -14.86 38.83 -2.07
N ASN A 141 -16.04 38.87 -2.68
CA ASN A 141 -17.31 39.29 -2.05
C ASN A 141 -18.08 38.12 -1.41
N THR A 142 -17.43 36.97 -1.18
CA THR A 142 -18.05 35.83 -0.49
C THR A 142 -18.59 36.25 0.87
N ARG A 143 -19.87 35.94 1.11
CA ARG A 143 -20.48 36.02 2.43
C ARG A 143 -20.05 34.80 3.22
N TYR A 144 -19.15 35.00 4.19
CA TYR A 144 -18.76 33.93 5.10
C TYR A 144 -19.90 33.64 6.09
N PRO A 145 -20.02 32.39 6.58
CA PRO A 145 -20.97 32.03 7.62
C PRO A 145 -20.88 32.96 8.84
N CYS A 146 -22.03 33.23 9.46
CA CYS A 146 -22.15 34.03 10.69
C CYS A 146 -21.60 35.46 10.58
N ASP A 147 -21.54 36.03 9.38
CA ASP A 147 -21.07 37.40 9.19
C ASP A 147 -21.95 38.41 9.94
N ASN A 148 -21.31 39.37 10.62
CA ASN A 148 -21.96 40.34 11.51
C ASN A 148 -22.84 39.70 12.60
N GLY A 149 -22.57 38.45 12.99
CA GLY A 149 -23.31 37.73 14.02
C GLY A 149 -24.58 37.01 13.53
N ASP A 150 -24.92 37.10 12.24
CA ASP A 150 -26.09 36.44 11.65
C ASP A 150 -25.72 35.08 11.03
N CYS A 151 -26.08 34.00 11.73
CA CYS A 151 -25.88 32.64 11.26
C CYS A 151 -27.10 32.04 10.54
N SER A 152 -28.15 32.82 10.25
CA SER A 152 -29.39 32.27 9.68
C SER A 152 -29.19 31.56 8.34
N ASP A 153 -28.30 32.09 7.49
CA ASP A 153 -27.95 31.46 6.22
C ASP A 153 -27.17 30.17 6.40
N TRP A 154 -26.22 30.19 7.34
CA TRP A 154 -25.42 29.03 7.68
C TRP A 154 -26.27 27.89 8.23
N LEU A 155 -27.24 28.19 9.11
CA LEU A 155 -28.20 27.21 9.61
C LEU A 155 -29.01 26.59 8.47
N ARG A 156 -29.59 27.41 7.56
CA ARG A 156 -30.35 26.89 6.41
C ARG A 156 -29.51 25.99 5.52
N PHE A 157 -28.26 26.38 5.28
CA PHE A 157 -27.32 25.59 4.49
C PHE A 157 -27.03 24.23 5.14
N ILE A 158 -26.70 24.21 6.44
CA ILE A 158 -26.44 22.96 7.18
C ILE A 158 -27.69 22.08 7.19
N ASP A 159 -28.87 22.66 7.46
CA ASP A 159 -30.15 21.95 7.42
C ASP A 159 -30.39 21.26 6.06
N ALA A 160 -30.23 22.02 4.97
CA ALA A 160 -30.48 21.51 3.64
C ALA A 160 -29.47 20.44 3.23
N THR A 161 -28.17 20.65 3.50
CA THR A 161 -27.09 19.75 3.05
C THR A 161 -26.99 18.49 3.90
N VAL A 162 -26.89 18.64 5.23
CA VAL A 162 -26.82 17.51 6.15
C VAL A 162 -28.12 16.73 6.13
N GLY A 163 -29.27 17.42 6.10
CA GLY A 163 -30.58 16.78 5.99
C GLY A 163 -30.72 15.95 4.71
N ALA A 164 -30.30 16.49 3.56
CA ALA A 164 -30.31 15.73 2.30
C ALA A 164 -29.40 14.51 2.33
N LEU A 165 -28.19 14.63 2.88
CA LEU A 165 -27.26 13.50 3.01
C LEU A 165 -27.78 12.44 3.99
N GLN A 166 -28.35 12.83 5.13
CA GLN A 166 -28.98 11.89 6.07
C GLN A 166 -30.16 11.15 5.43
N ALA A 167 -30.96 11.82 4.59
CA ALA A 167 -32.08 11.20 3.89
C ALA A 167 -31.67 10.08 2.92
N THR A 168 -30.38 9.99 2.54
CA THR A 168 -29.87 8.89 1.70
C THR A 168 -29.75 7.56 2.44
N GLY A 169 -29.74 7.59 3.79
CA GLY A 169 -29.47 6.40 4.63
C GLY A 169 -28.02 5.92 4.61
N LEU A 170 -27.09 6.71 4.04
CA LEU A 170 -25.66 6.43 4.08
C LEU A 170 -25.03 7.02 5.36
N THR A 171 -23.89 6.47 5.77
CA THR A 171 -23.13 6.95 6.92
C THR A 171 -22.07 7.95 6.47
N PHE A 172 -22.04 9.11 7.11
CA PHE A 172 -21.11 10.19 6.82
C PHE A 172 -20.46 10.70 8.10
N SER A 173 -19.23 11.19 7.97
CA SER A 173 -18.58 12.08 8.95
C SER A 173 -18.54 13.48 8.36
N TYR A 174 -18.89 14.51 9.13
CA TYR A 174 -18.99 15.89 8.64
C TYR A 174 -17.77 16.70 9.09
N ASP A 175 -16.91 17.04 8.15
CA ASP A 175 -15.79 17.95 8.33
C ASP A 175 -16.26 19.38 8.05
N ILE A 176 -16.39 20.19 9.10
CA ILE A 176 -17.14 21.45 9.06
C ILE A 176 -16.47 22.48 8.15
N TRP A 177 -15.14 22.58 8.17
CA TRP A 177 -14.42 23.61 7.43
C TRP A 177 -12.99 23.20 7.09
N ASN A 178 -12.54 23.49 5.87
CA ASN A 178 -11.15 23.27 5.46
C ASN A 178 -10.23 24.44 5.80
N GLU A 179 -9.06 24.17 6.39
CA GLU A 179 -7.94 25.12 6.57
C GLU A 179 -8.31 26.55 7.05
N PRO A 180 -9.14 26.69 8.09
CA PRO A 180 -9.58 28.01 8.54
C PRO A 180 -8.46 28.92 9.09
N ASP A 181 -7.29 28.34 9.34
CA ASP A 181 -6.06 29.00 9.76
C ASP A 181 -5.28 29.64 8.59
N ILE A 182 -5.72 29.44 7.34
CA ILE A 182 -5.20 30.09 6.13
C ILE A 182 -6.22 31.06 5.55
N SER A 183 -5.79 32.27 5.18
CA SER A 183 -6.67 33.34 4.72
C SER A 183 -7.39 33.04 3.40
N ALA A 184 -6.86 32.13 2.59
CA ALA A 184 -7.50 31.66 1.36
C ALA A 184 -8.84 30.94 1.65
N PHE A 185 -8.93 30.22 2.76
CA PHE A 185 -10.13 29.49 3.15
C PHE A 185 -10.96 30.22 4.22
N TRP A 186 -10.32 31.08 5.02
CA TRP A 186 -11.02 31.90 6.01
C TRP A 186 -10.31 33.23 6.30
N THR A 187 -10.81 34.29 5.66
CA THR A 187 -10.17 35.62 5.70
C THR A 187 -10.18 36.32 7.07
N ARG A 188 -11.04 35.89 8.01
CA ARG A 188 -11.24 36.58 9.30
C ARG A 188 -10.35 36.03 10.42
N GLY A 189 -9.60 34.98 10.14
CA GLY A 189 -8.79 34.24 11.10
C GLY A 189 -9.59 33.25 11.93
N VAL A 190 -9.01 32.07 12.14
CA VAL A 190 -9.63 30.93 12.82
C VAL A 190 -10.04 31.17 14.27
N ASN A 191 -9.36 32.07 15.00
CA ASN A 191 -9.70 32.38 16.39
C ASN A 191 -10.54 33.65 16.52
N SER A 192 -11.22 34.05 15.44
CA SER A 192 -12.17 35.16 15.47
C SER A 192 -13.50 34.74 16.11
N ALA A 193 -14.21 35.72 16.67
CA ALA A 193 -15.56 35.49 17.20
C ALA A 193 -16.50 34.90 16.13
N GLN A 194 -16.36 35.33 14.87
CA GLN A 194 -17.16 34.81 13.77
C GLN A 194 -16.89 33.32 13.48
N TYR A 195 -15.61 32.90 13.45
CA TYR A 195 -15.29 31.50 13.22
C TYR A 195 -15.83 30.61 14.34
N PHE A 196 -15.65 31.04 15.59
CA PHE A 196 -16.21 30.32 16.73
C PHE A 196 -17.72 30.22 16.68
N GLN A 197 -18.42 31.29 16.29
CA GLN A 197 -19.87 31.26 16.11
C GLN A 197 -20.28 30.33 14.95
N MET A 198 -19.53 30.31 13.84
CA MET A 198 -19.74 29.39 12.71
C MET A 198 -19.60 27.94 13.14
N TRP A 199 -18.49 27.60 13.80
CA TRP A 199 -18.20 26.25 14.30
C TRP A 199 -19.29 25.79 15.27
N ASP A 200 -19.57 26.60 16.29
CA ASP A 200 -20.52 26.28 17.33
C ASP A 200 -21.95 26.11 16.80
N THR A 201 -22.31 26.88 15.78
CA THR A 201 -23.62 26.79 15.13
C THR A 201 -23.71 25.51 14.29
N ALA A 202 -22.71 25.24 13.45
CA ALA A 202 -22.67 24.01 12.65
C ALA A 202 -22.67 22.77 13.53
N TYR A 203 -21.85 22.75 14.58
CA TYR A 203 -21.78 21.61 15.50
C TYR A 203 -23.15 21.26 16.07
N ARG A 204 -23.84 22.25 16.67
CA ARG A 204 -25.14 22.02 17.31
C ARG A 204 -26.22 21.64 16.31
N GLU A 205 -26.16 22.21 15.11
CA GLU A 205 -27.15 21.92 14.08
C GLU A 205 -26.94 20.53 13.46
N ILE A 206 -25.70 20.14 13.18
CA ILE A 206 -25.38 18.76 12.77
C ILE A 206 -25.84 17.77 13.84
N ARG A 207 -25.60 18.04 15.14
CA ARG A 207 -26.10 17.18 16.23
C ARG A 207 -27.61 17.09 16.28
N ARG A 208 -28.34 18.16 15.93
CA ARG A 208 -29.80 18.16 15.89
C ARG A 208 -30.34 17.29 14.74
N ILE A 209 -29.72 17.39 13.56
CA ILE A 209 -30.18 16.70 12.34
C ILE A 209 -29.69 15.25 12.30
N ALA A 210 -28.44 15.02 12.69
CA ALA A 210 -27.69 13.78 12.55
C ALA A 210 -27.00 13.41 13.89
N PRO A 211 -27.74 13.06 14.94
CA PRO A 211 -27.19 12.87 16.29
C PRO A 211 -26.13 11.77 16.40
N GLY A 212 -26.15 10.79 15.48
CA GLY A 212 -25.17 9.70 15.43
C GLY A 212 -24.03 9.89 14.43
N ALA A 213 -24.01 10.98 13.66
CA ALA A 213 -22.93 11.24 12.71
C ALA A 213 -21.69 11.77 13.43
N GLN A 214 -20.50 11.39 12.96
CA GLN A 214 -19.26 11.95 13.49
C GLN A 214 -19.07 13.39 12.98
N ILE A 215 -18.69 14.29 13.87
CA ILE A 215 -18.24 15.64 13.53
C ILE A 215 -16.71 15.66 13.57
N VAL A 216 -16.11 16.14 12.49
CA VAL A 216 -14.66 16.18 12.26
C VAL A 216 -14.21 17.64 12.21
N GLY A 217 -13.04 17.91 12.79
CA GLY A 217 -12.38 19.21 12.64
C GLY A 217 -11.28 19.44 13.68
N PRO A 218 -10.60 20.60 13.65
CA PRO A 218 -10.92 21.75 12.82
C PRO A 218 -10.23 21.78 11.46
N SER A 219 -9.49 20.72 11.10
CA SER A 219 -8.84 20.56 9.79
C SER A 219 -7.88 21.71 9.49
N PHE A 220 -7.05 22.04 10.49
CA PHE A 220 -6.02 23.08 10.38
C PHE A 220 -4.90 22.64 9.43
N ALA A 221 -4.46 23.58 8.61
CA ALA A 221 -3.30 23.42 7.73
C ALA A 221 -1.98 23.35 8.51
N PHE A 222 -1.92 24.01 9.67
CA PHE A 222 -0.74 24.04 10.53
C PHE A 222 -0.90 23.07 11.71
N THR A 223 0.07 22.16 11.87
CA THR A 223 0.17 21.25 13.02
C THR A 223 0.35 22.00 14.35
N PRO A 224 0.08 21.37 15.52
CA PRO A 224 0.32 21.99 16.82
C PRO A 224 1.75 22.47 17.03
N GLU A 225 2.73 21.83 16.42
CA GLU A 225 4.13 22.22 16.46
C GLU A 225 4.40 23.51 15.69
N ARG A 226 3.75 23.67 14.53
CA ARG A 226 3.90 24.84 13.66
C ARG A 226 3.11 26.04 14.18
N ASN A 227 1.94 25.83 14.79
CA ASN A 227 1.15 26.91 15.37
C ASN A 227 0.45 26.56 16.70
N PRO A 228 1.19 26.40 17.80
CA PRO A 228 0.64 25.96 19.08
C PRO A 228 -0.37 26.96 19.69
N GLY A 229 -0.21 28.25 19.38
CA GLY A 229 -1.09 29.31 19.86
C GLY A 229 -2.50 29.21 19.28
N GLN A 230 -2.62 28.88 18.00
CA GLN A 230 -3.91 28.68 17.35
C GLN A 230 -4.65 27.48 17.93
N TRP A 231 -3.98 26.33 18.01
CA TRP A 231 -4.52 25.10 18.61
C TRP A 231 -5.00 25.31 20.04
N ARG A 232 -4.17 25.91 20.91
CA ARG A 232 -4.55 26.15 22.31
C ARG A 232 -5.80 27.02 22.43
N THR A 233 -5.91 28.06 21.61
CA THR A 233 -7.05 28.99 21.65
C THR A 233 -8.33 28.31 21.18
N TRP A 234 -8.26 27.59 20.06
CA TRP A 234 -9.42 26.87 19.52
C TRP A 234 -9.89 25.75 20.46
N LEU A 235 -8.96 24.93 20.99
CA LEU A 235 -9.29 23.86 21.95
C LEU A 235 -9.93 24.40 23.23
N ALA A 236 -9.45 25.53 23.75
CA ALA A 236 -10.05 26.18 24.92
C ALA A 236 -11.48 26.65 24.63
N HIS A 237 -11.72 27.21 23.43
CA HIS A 237 -13.06 27.63 22.99
C HIS A 237 -14.03 26.45 22.91
N VAL A 238 -13.72 25.43 22.10
CA VAL A 238 -14.66 24.32 21.86
C VAL A 238 -14.95 23.51 23.12
N LYS A 239 -13.99 23.42 24.04
CA LYS A 239 -14.23 22.83 25.36
C LYS A 239 -15.21 23.67 26.17
N ALA A 240 -15.01 24.98 26.25
CA ALA A 240 -15.88 25.88 27.01
C ALA A 240 -17.29 25.95 26.42
N ALA A 241 -17.40 25.89 25.09
CA ALA A 241 -18.67 25.93 24.36
C ALA A 241 -19.43 24.59 24.33
N GLY A 242 -18.78 23.49 24.72
CA GLY A 242 -19.35 22.15 24.64
C GLY A 242 -19.50 21.64 23.19
N THR A 243 -18.59 22.05 22.31
CA THR A 243 -18.62 21.81 20.85
C THR A 243 -17.36 21.10 20.36
N VAL A 244 -16.73 20.31 21.23
CA VAL A 244 -15.58 19.44 20.89
C VAL A 244 -16.03 18.42 19.83
N PRO A 245 -15.30 18.27 18.70
CA PRO A 245 -15.64 17.29 17.66
C PRO A 245 -15.42 15.85 18.15
N ASP A 246 -16.00 14.88 17.43
CA ASP A 246 -15.77 13.46 17.71
C ASP A 246 -14.39 12.99 17.25
N MET A 247 -13.83 13.69 16.27
CA MET A 247 -12.54 13.38 15.67
C MET A 247 -11.77 14.67 15.43
N ILE A 248 -10.53 14.70 15.94
CA ILE A 248 -9.62 15.83 15.77
C ILE A 248 -8.90 15.69 14.45
N ALA A 249 -9.01 16.69 13.60
CA ALA A 249 -8.44 16.69 12.27
C ALA A 249 -7.40 17.79 12.05
N ASN A 250 -6.34 17.45 11.32
CA ASN A 250 -5.25 18.34 10.91
C ASN A 250 -4.70 17.89 9.56
N HIS A 251 -3.90 18.76 8.94
CA HIS A 251 -3.13 18.42 7.75
C HIS A 251 -1.68 18.11 8.13
N ASN A 252 -1.11 17.09 7.49
CA ASN A 252 0.32 16.71 7.57
C ASN A 252 1.02 17.11 6.27
N GLU A 253 1.02 18.41 5.99
CA GLU A 253 1.45 19.00 4.71
C GLU A 253 2.53 20.09 4.84
N GLY A 254 3.16 20.22 6.01
CA GLY A 254 4.44 20.93 6.13
C GLY A 254 5.60 20.18 5.45
N ASP A 255 6.79 20.80 5.44
CA ASP A 255 7.99 20.25 4.76
C ASP A 255 8.21 18.75 5.04
N VAL A 256 8.15 18.35 6.32
CA VAL A 256 8.06 16.94 6.77
C VAL A 256 7.29 16.91 8.10
N ASP A 257 5.97 16.77 8.03
CA ASP A 257 5.13 16.62 9.22
C ASP A 257 5.00 15.13 9.60
N ASP A 258 5.95 14.62 10.38
CA ASP A 258 5.98 13.22 10.84
C ASP A 258 4.70 12.84 11.62
N PRO A 259 3.87 11.93 11.07
CA PRO A 259 2.62 11.50 11.72
C PRO A 259 2.76 11.07 13.18
N VAL A 260 3.86 10.40 13.56
CA VAL A 260 4.05 9.96 14.95
C VAL A 260 4.31 11.15 15.89
N THR A 261 5.06 12.13 15.40
CA THR A 261 5.40 13.33 16.17
C THR A 261 4.15 14.22 16.31
N VAL A 262 3.43 14.43 15.20
CA VAL A 262 2.20 15.24 15.15
C VAL A 262 1.10 14.63 16.00
N ALA A 263 0.87 13.31 15.92
CA ALA A 263 -0.12 12.64 16.76
C ALA A 263 0.19 12.79 18.26
N ARG A 264 1.48 12.73 18.65
CA ARG A 264 1.88 12.95 20.04
C ARG A 264 1.62 14.39 20.46
N ALA A 265 1.93 15.37 19.61
CA ALA A 265 1.70 16.78 19.88
C ALA A 265 0.20 17.10 20.02
N LEU A 266 -0.64 16.56 19.14
CA LEU A 266 -2.11 16.68 19.21
C LEU A 266 -2.65 16.10 20.51
N ASN A 267 -2.26 14.87 20.85
CA ASN A 267 -2.69 14.23 22.10
C ASN A 267 -2.24 15.02 23.35
N ALA A 268 -1.04 15.60 23.32
CA ALA A 268 -0.56 16.48 24.38
C ALA A 268 -1.37 17.78 24.46
N ALA A 269 -1.70 18.39 23.32
CA ALA A 269 -2.53 19.59 23.26
C ALA A 269 -3.95 19.33 23.80
N LEU A 270 -4.58 18.21 23.42
CA LEU A 270 -5.88 17.78 23.93
C LEU A 270 -5.86 17.51 25.45
N THR A 271 -4.82 16.84 25.93
CA THR A 271 -4.63 16.57 27.37
C THR A 271 -4.45 17.87 28.14
N THR A 272 -3.65 18.81 27.62
CA THR A 272 -3.41 20.13 28.22
C THR A 272 -4.68 20.98 28.26
N ALA A 273 -5.50 20.90 27.22
CA ALA A 273 -6.83 21.52 27.20
C ALA A 273 -7.82 20.82 28.15
N GLY A 274 -7.48 19.61 28.64
CA GLY A 274 -8.32 18.78 29.50
C GLY A 274 -9.54 18.20 28.78
N ILE A 275 -9.40 17.86 27.50
CA ILE A 275 -10.41 17.18 26.69
C ILE A 275 -10.22 15.66 26.76
N GLY A 276 -8.97 15.20 26.86
CA GLY A 276 -8.62 13.78 26.74
C GLY A 276 -8.35 13.37 25.29
N GLN A 277 -7.89 12.15 25.08
CA GLN A 277 -7.59 11.65 23.74
C GLN A 277 -8.88 11.42 22.93
N LEU A 278 -8.84 11.78 21.65
CA LEU A 278 -9.91 11.59 20.68
C LEU A 278 -9.32 10.89 19.45
N PRO A 279 -10.14 10.20 18.63
CA PRO A 279 -9.73 9.77 17.30
C PRO A 279 -9.08 10.92 16.52
N LEU A 280 -7.97 10.62 15.85
CA LEU A 280 -7.24 11.59 15.04
C LEU A 280 -7.42 11.28 13.54
N SER A 281 -7.51 12.32 12.73
CA SER A 281 -7.63 12.24 11.27
C SER A 281 -6.62 13.17 10.61
N SER A 282 -5.69 12.62 9.82
CA SER A 282 -4.83 13.42 8.95
C SER A 282 -5.55 13.58 7.62
N ASN A 283 -6.55 14.45 7.58
CA ASN A 283 -7.48 14.51 6.45
C ASN A 283 -6.94 15.19 5.19
N GLU A 284 -5.70 15.69 5.25
CA GLU A 284 -4.78 15.89 4.13
C GLU A 284 -3.37 15.52 4.60
N TYR A 285 -2.57 14.86 3.77
CA TYR A 285 -1.15 14.61 4.05
C TYR A 285 -0.34 14.63 2.76
N GLN A 286 0.97 14.86 2.93
CA GLN A 286 1.99 14.91 1.87
C GLN A 286 1.87 16.14 0.95
N PRO A 287 2.73 17.16 1.15
CA PRO A 287 2.67 18.38 0.33
C PRO A 287 3.03 18.11 -1.13
N ALA A 288 2.62 19.03 -2.00
CA ALA A 288 2.75 18.93 -3.46
C ALA A 288 4.14 18.51 -3.96
N ASP A 289 5.20 19.12 -3.43
CA ASP A 289 6.59 18.89 -3.84
C ASP A 289 7.18 17.57 -3.31
N ARG A 290 6.43 16.86 -2.45
CA ARG A 290 6.87 15.62 -1.79
C ARG A 290 6.05 14.40 -2.20
N GLN A 291 5.26 14.49 -3.26
CA GLN A 291 4.40 13.42 -3.78
C GLN A 291 5.16 12.32 -4.55
N THR A 292 6.27 11.84 -3.99
CA THR A 292 7.12 10.79 -4.55
C THR A 292 6.90 9.45 -3.84
N THR A 293 7.27 8.36 -4.53
CA THR A 293 7.05 6.98 -4.09
C THR A 293 7.67 6.68 -2.72
N GLY A 294 8.94 7.04 -2.52
CA GLY A 294 9.66 6.86 -1.25
C GLY A 294 9.04 7.65 -0.09
N VAL A 295 8.55 8.86 -0.35
CA VAL A 295 7.89 9.68 0.68
C VAL A 295 6.49 9.17 0.99
N THR A 296 5.76 8.66 0.00
CA THR A 296 4.47 8.00 0.21
C THR A 296 4.64 6.79 1.13
N ALA A 297 5.58 5.89 0.83
CA ALA A 297 5.89 4.75 1.69
C ALA A 297 6.37 5.18 3.10
N TRP A 298 7.10 6.29 3.19
CA TRP A 298 7.49 6.86 4.49
C TRP A 298 6.27 7.30 5.30
N TYR A 299 5.34 8.08 4.72
CA TYR A 299 4.12 8.51 5.41
C TYR A 299 3.28 7.31 5.85
N LEU A 300 3.07 6.33 4.98
CA LEU A 300 2.33 5.09 5.33
C LEU A 300 2.98 4.38 6.51
N ALA A 301 4.30 4.21 6.49
CA ALA A 301 5.03 3.58 7.58
C ALA A 301 4.93 4.37 8.90
N ARG A 302 4.94 5.71 8.85
CA ARG A 302 4.75 6.56 10.03
C ARG A 302 3.31 6.54 10.52
N PHE A 303 2.31 6.52 9.64
CA PHE A 303 0.91 6.43 10.02
C PHE A 303 0.58 5.13 10.75
N ALA A 304 1.11 3.99 10.30
CA ALA A 304 1.00 2.71 11.01
C ALA A 304 1.53 2.77 12.47
N GLN A 305 2.37 3.74 12.81
CA GLN A 305 2.98 3.91 14.13
C GLN A 305 2.36 5.05 14.96
N SER A 306 1.46 5.83 14.37
CA SER A 306 1.07 7.16 14.87
C SER A 306 -0.14 7.18 15.80
N GLY A 307 -1.05 6.21 15.66
CA GLY A 307 -2.35 6.22 16.34
C GLY A 307 -3.42 7.08 15.65
N TYR A 308 -3.16 7.61 14.46
CA TYR A 308 -4.24 8.15 13.60
C TYR A 308 -5.26 7.05 13.29
N THR A 309 -6.53 7.42 13.22
CA THR A 309 -7.63 6.50 12.87
C THR A 309 -7.79 6.39 11.36
N ASN A 310 -7.53 7.47 10.64
CA ASN A 310 -7.48 7.53 9.18
C ASN A 310 -6.53 8.65 8.74
N ALA A 311 -6.17 8.62 7.47
CA ALA A 311 -5.41 9.68 6.82
C ALA A 311 -5.73 9.68 5.32
N MET A 312 -5.88 10.87 4.73
CA MET A 312 -6.23 11.03 3.33
C MET A 312 -5.18 11.84 2.62
N ARG A 313 -4.72 11.33 1.48
CA ARG A 313 -3.67 11.94 0.70
C ARG A 313 -4.15 13.26 0.08
N GLY A 314 -3.31 14.30 0.17
CA GLY A 314 -3.60 15.64 -0.34
C GLY A 314 -3.77 15.66 -1.86
N ASN A 315 -4.69 16.50 -2.35
CA ASN A 315 -5.07 16.58 -3.76
C ASN A 315 -4.35 17.71 -4.52
N TRP A 316 -3.04 17.56 -4.70
CA TRP A 316 -2.22 18.58 -5.35
C TRP A 316 -2.20 18.46 -6.89
N VAL A 317 -2.50 17.27 -7.44
CA VAL A 317 -2.72 17.07 -8.89
C VAL A 317 -4.21 17.20 -9.19
N CYS A 318 -4.75 18.38 -8.89
CA CYS A 318 -6.17 18.68 -8.94
C CYS A 318 -6.74 18.70 -10.38
N CYS A 319 -8.08 18.78 -10.46
CA CYS A 319 -8.86 18.92 -11.70
C CYS A 319 -8.76 17.76 -12.70
N VAL A 320 -7.99 16.72 -12.38
CA VAL A 320 -7.81 15.53 -13.20
C VAL A 320 -8.42 14.34 -12.47
N THR A 321 -9.55 13.87 -12.97
CA THR A 321 -10.26 12.71 -12.42
C THR A 321 -10.35 11.65 -13.50
N PRO A 322 -10.14 10.36 -13.20
CA PRO A 322 -10.02 9.70 -11.90
C PRO A 322 -8.57 9.39 -11.43
N ASN A 323 -7.66 10.36 -11.38
CA ASN A 323 -6.24 10.06 -11.13
C ASN A 323 -5.90 9.59 -9.68
N LEU A 324 -6.89 9.46 -8.80
CA LEU A 324 -6.72 9.17 -7.37
C LEU A 324 -5.66 10.06 -6.69
N THR A 325 -5.80 11.37 -6.80
CA THR A 325 -4.86 12.36 -6.24
C THR A 325 -3.45 12.27 -6.84
N GLY A 326 -3.33 11.74 -8.06
CA GLY A 326 -2.05 11.64 -8.78
C GLY A 326 -1.31 10.33 -8.60
N VAL A 327 -1.92 9.31 -7.98
CA VAL A 327 -1.31 7.96 -7.94
C VAL A 327 -1.56 7.17 -9.22
N LEU A 328 -2.47 7.60 -10.08
CA LEU A 328 -2.63 7.11 -11.45
C LEU A 328 -2.17 8.17 -12.47
N THR A 329 -1.59 7.72 -13.58
CA THR A 329 -1.16 8.57 -14.69
C THR A 329 -1.77 8.10 -16.02
N GLN A 330 -1.90 8.99 -16.99
CA GLN A 330 -2.31 8.61 -18.34
C GLN A 330 -1.09 8.28 -19.20
N SER A 331 -1.12 7.13 -19.86
CA SER A 331 -0.18 6.75 -20.91
C SER A 331 -0.91 5.99 -22.01
N GLY A 332 -0.70 6.37 -23.28
CA GLY A 332 -1.36 5.74 -24.42
C GLY A 332 -2.90 5.80 -24.37
N GLY A 333 -3.47 6.86 -23.76
CA GLY A 333 -4.92 7.01 -23.60
C GLY A 333 -5.56 6.14 -22.52
N SER A 334 -4.76 5.41 -21.72
CA SER A 334 -5.23 4.57 -20.63
C SER A 334 -4.65 5.03 -19.28
N TRP A 335 -5.42 4.84 -18.21
CA TRP A 335 -4.93 5.03 -16.84
C TRP A 335 -3.98 3.89 -16.46
N GLN A 336 -2.87 4.24 -15.82
CA GLN A 336 -1.81 3.31 -15.42
C GLN A 336 -1.34 3.64 -13.99
N PRO A 337 -0.96 2.62 -13.19
CA PRO A 337 -0.38 2.84 -11.87
C PRO A 337 0.95 3.62 -11.93
N THR A 338 1.24 4.37 -10.88
CA THR A 338 2.55 4.97 -10.62
C THR A 338 3.25 4.23 -9.48
N GLY A 339 4.52 4.56 -9.21
CA GLY A 339 5.22 4.07 -8.02
C GLY A 339 4.47 4.40 -6.72
N ASN A 340 3.81 5.57 -6.63
CA ASN A 340 2.97 5.91 -5.48
C ASN A 340 1.79 4.93 -5.31
N TRP A 341 1.16 4.49 -6.40
CA TRP A 341 0.08 3.50 -6.33
C TRP A 341 0.62 2.15 -5.87
N TRP A 342 1.80 1.74 -6.35
CA TRP A 342 2.43 0.49 -5.90
C TRP A 342 2.86 0.54 -4.43
N ALA A 343 3.32 1.68 -3.93
CA ALA A 343 3.61 1.86 -2.51
C ALA A 343 2.35 1.67 -1.64
N LEU A 344 1.20 2.22 -2.06
CA LEU A 344 -0.09 1.98 -1.40
C LEU A 344 -0.49 0.51 -1.50
N ARG A 345 -0.45 -0.09 -2.71
CA ARG A 345 -0.83 -1.49 -2.93
C ARG A 345 -0.02 -2.47 -2.10
N GLU A 346 1.29 -2.27 -1.97
CA GLU A 346 2.13 -3.16 -1.15
C GLU A 346 1.97 -2.90 0.36
N TYR A 347 1.62 -1.67 0.74
CA TYR A 347 1.21 -1.36 2.10
C TYR A 347 -0.14 -2.01 2.46
N ALA A 348 -1.08 -2.14 1.52
CA ALA A 348 -2.32 -2.88 1.70
C ALA A 348 -2.09 -4.36 2.07
N ASP A 349 -0.92 -4.92 1.75
CA ASP A 349 -0.54 -6.28 2.15
C ASP A 349 -0.13 -6.37 3.63
N MET A 350 0.08 -5.25 4.33
CA MET A 350 0.24 -5.20 5.79
C MET A 350 -1.11 -5.43 6.48
N THR A 351 -1.52 -6.69 6.55
CA THR A 351 -2.74 -7.15 7.24
C THR A 351 -2.41 -7.85 8.57
N GLY A 352 -3.43 -8.25 9.33
CA GLY A 352 -3.23 -8.91 10.62
C GLY A 352 -2.76 -7.95 11.72
N THR A 353 -1.62 -8.24 12.33
CA THR A 353 -1.14 -7.54 13.54
C THR A 353 0.15 -6.78 13.26
N LEU A 354 0.17 -5.47 13.53
CA LEU A 354 1.37 -4.65 13.54
C LEU A 354 2.35 -5.14 14.62
N VAL A 355 3.64 -5.07 14.32
CA VAL A 355 4.72 -5.47 15.24
C VAL A 355 5.73 -4.34 15.47
N ASP A 356 6.51 -4.42 16.54
CA ASP A 356 7.53 -3.42 16.83
C ASP A 356 8.62 -3.37 15.75
N THR A 357 9.06 -2.15 15.44
CA THR A 357 10.15 -1.87 14.51
C THR A 357 11.11 -0.83 15.10
N SER A 358 12.22 -0.56 14.43
CA SER A 358 13.07 0.60 14.73
C SER A 358 12.36 1.94 14.50
N GLY A 359 11.17 1.93 13.89
CA GLY A 359 10.33 3.07 13.56
C GLY A 359 10.89 3.95 12.45
N GLN A 360 12.01 4.61 12.72
CA GLN A 360 12.75 5.43 11.77
C GLN A 360 14.24 5.48 12.13
N VAL A 361 15.11 5.37 11.13
CA VAL A 361 16.57 5.54 11.24
C VAL A 361 17.03 6.58 10.24
N GLY A 362 17.52 7.72 10.74
CA GLY A 362 17.73 8.90 9.90
C GLY A 362 16.41 9.39 9.30
N SER A 363 16.35 9.47 7.97
CA SER A 363 15.14 9.82 7.19
C SER A 363 14.31 8.60 6.76
N THR A 364 14.78 7.39 7.04
CA THR A 364 14.20 6.15 6.50
C THR A 364 13.30 5.49 7.55
N ALA A 365 12.01 5.34 7.24
CA ALA A 365 11.01 4.76 8.14
C ALA A 365 10.68 3.33 7.76
N ILE A 366 10.23 2.56 8.76
CA ILE A 366 9.78 1.17 8.59
C ILE A 366 8.58 0.88 9.49
N SER A 367 7.61 0.17 8.95
CA SER A 367 6.52 -0.48 9.70
C SER A 367 6.35 -1.90 9.20
N ALA A 368 5.89 -2.80 10.06
CA ALA A 368 5.68 -4.19 9.68
C ALA A 368 4.45 -4.80 10.34
N ALA A 369 3.86 -5.79 9.67
CA ALA A 369 2.73 -6.56 10.17
C ALA A 369 2.92 -8.06 9.91
N VAL A 370 2.28 -8.87 10.73
CA VAL A 370 2.24 -10.34 10.66
C VAL A 370 0.79 -10.75 10.44
N ASP A 371 0.53 -11.49 9.37
CA ASP A 371 -0.78 -12.07 9.05
C ASP A 371 -0.68 -13.60 8.96
N PRO A 372 -1.10 -14.31 10.02
CA PRO A 372 -1.17 -15.77 10.04
C PRO A 372 -2.11 -16.37 8.99
N SER A 373 -3.20 -15.67 8.67
CA SER A 373 -4.21 -16.17 7.71
C SER A 373 -3.72 -16.07 6.27
N ALA A 374 -2.93 -15.05 5.96
CA ALA A 374 -2.26 -14.90 4.67
C ALA A 374 -0.90 -15.61 4.61
N GLY A 375 -0.43 -16.19 5.72
CA GLY A 375 0.86 -16.87 5.81
C GLY A 375 2.05 -15.95 5.48
N ARG A 376 2.01 -14.69 5.94
CA ARG A 376 3.06 -13.72 5.59
C ARG A 376 3.31 -12.68 6.68
N ALA A 377 4.55 -12.20 6.76
CA ALA A 377 4.87 -10.92 7.38
C ALA A 377 5.34 -9.95 6.30
N VAL A 378 4.95 -8.68 6.42
CA VAL A 378 5.24 -7.63 5.44
C VAL A 378 5.85 -6.45 6.16
N ALA A 379 6.96 -5.91 5.65
CA ALA A 379 7.58 -4.68 6.14
C ALA A 379 7.72 -3.67 5.00
N VAL A 380 7.10 -2.50 5.14
CA VAL A 380 7.20 -1.38 4.19
C VAL A 380 8.25 -0.40 4.66
N VAL A 381 9.08 0.06 3.72
CA VAL A 381 10.20 0.97 3.95
C VAL A 381 10.13 2.13 2.96
N GLY A 382 10.22 3.35 3.48
CA GLY A 382 10.30 4.58 2.68
C GLY A 382 11.25 5.60 3.29
N ASP A 383 11.59 6.63 2.53
CA ASP A 383 12.53 7.67 2.96
C ASP A 383 11.98 9.08 2.68
N SER A 384 12.06 9.96 3.68
CA SER A 384 11.52 11.32 3.61
C SER A 384 12.44 12.34 2.94
N SER A 385 13.70 11.98 2.66
CA SER A 385 14.76 12.95 2.36
C SER A 385 15.61 12.59 1.14
N GLY A 386 15.23 11.57 0.37
CA GLY A 386 15.94 11.25 -0.87
C GLY A 386 17.15 10.32 -0.68
N TYR A 387 17.19 9.52 0.39
CA TYR A 387 18.35 8.68 0.71
C TYR A 387 18.74 7.74 -0.43
N THR A 388 20.05 7.65 -0.71
CA THR A 388 20.64 6.63 -1.59
C THR A 388 21.76 5.91 -0.85
N GLY A 389 21.93 4.62 -1.13
CA GLY A 389 22.96 3.79 -0.49
C GLY A 389 22.42 2.52 0.16
N ALA A 390 23.31 1.85 0.88
CA ALA A 390 23.04 0.54 1.48
C ALA A 390 22.08 0.64 2.67
N ALA A 391 21.11 -0.27 2.71
CA ALA A 391 20.17 -0.43 3.81
C ALA A 391 19.98 -1.92 4.13
N SER A 392 19.43 -2.20 5.30
CA SER A 392 19.02 -3.54 5.67
C SER A 392 17.86 -3.51 6.66
N VAL A 393 17.06 -4.58 6.67
CA VAL A 393 16.13 -4.88 7.76
C VAL A 393 16.60 -6.11 8.50
N THR A 394 16.77 -6.00 9.82
CA THR A 394 17.00 -7.16 10.68
C THR A 394 15.70 -7.61 11.33
N PHE A 395 15.28 -8.84 11.03
CA PHE A 395 14.11 -9.48 11.63
C PHE A 395 14.53 -10.38 12.79
N THR A 396 13.86 -10.21 13.92
CA THR A 396 14.02 -11.02 15.14
C THR A 396 12.67 -11.62 15.54
N GLY A 397 12.68 -12.58 16.47
CA GLY A 397 11.45 -13.24 16.91
C GLY A 397 10.86 -14.19 15.88
N LEU A 398 11.67 -14.73 14.96
CA LEU A 398 11.20 -15.60 13.86
C LEU A 398 10.43 -16.85 14.35
N SER A 399 10.72 -17.32 15.57
CA SER A 399 10.03 -18.44 16.19
C SER A 399 8.57 -18.15 16.60
N SER A 400 8.15 -16.87 16.62
CA SER A 400 6.75 -16.51 16.87
C SER A 400 5.87 -16.62 15.63
N LEU A 401 6.46 -16.80 14.44
CA LEU A 401 5.68 -16.96 13.21
C LEU A 401 4.88 -18.27 13.29
N PRO A 402 3.54 -18.21 13.11
CA PRO A 402 2.68 -19.38 13.28
C PRO A 402 2.68 -20.32 12.07
N TRP A 403 3.22 -19.86 10.92
CA TRP A 403 3.52 -20.71 9.80
C TRP A 403 4.95 -21.25 9.94
N PRO A 404 5.18 -22.53 9.62
CA PRO A 404 6.48 -23.14 9.82
C PRO A 404 7.53 -22.36 9.02
N ALA A 405 8.58 -21.93 9.70
CA ALA A 405 9.88 -21.84 9.06
C ALA A 405 10.22 -23.27 8.62
N ASN A 406 9.76 -23.68 7.42
CA ASN A 406 9.96 -25.04 6.92
C ASN A 406 11.46 -25.37 7.02
N ASP A 407 11.79 -26.43 7.76
CA ASP A 407 13.15 -26.89 7.99
C ASP A 407 14.12 -25.82 8.53
N GLY A 408 13.61 -24.88 9.34
CA GLY A 408 14.42 -23.80 9.92
C GLY A 408 14.76 -22.68 8.94
N ASN A 409 13.99 -22.49 7.87
CA ASN A 409 14.15 -21.41 6.89
C ASN A 409 12.87 -20.58 6.72
N VAL A 410 13.03 -19.34 6.25
CA VAL A 410 11.95 -18.45 5.81
C VAL A 410 12.22 -18.01 4.37
N HIS A 411 11.18 -17.87 3.55
CA HIS A 411 11.33 -17.31 2.22
C HIS A 411 11.23 -15.79 2.29
N VAL A 412 12.21 -15.10 1.68
CA VAL A 412 12.32 -13.64 1.73
C VAL A 412 12.25 -13.10 0.31
N THR A 413 11.32 -12.20 0.08
CA THR A 413 11.22 -11.42 -1.17
C THR A 413 11.35 -9.94 -0.84
N VAL A 414 12.18 -9.20 -1.57
CA VAL A 414 12.27 -7.74 -1.48
C VAL A 414 11.86 -7.14 -2.81
N HIS A 415 10.84 -6.31 -2.78
CA HIS A 415 10.43 -5.48 -3.89
C HIS A 415 11.00 -4.09 -3.73
N ARG A 416 11.63 -3.58 -4.80
CA ARG A 416 11.97 -2.17 -4.99
C ARG A 416 10.85 -1.52 -5.81
N ILE A 417 10.34 -0.42 -5.31
CA ILE A 417 9.32 0.39 -5.98
C ILE A 417 9.99 1.70 -6.40
N PRO A 418 10.46 1.82 -7.66
CA PRO A 418 11.07 3.05 -8.13
C PRO A 418 10.04 4.18 -8.25
N ASP A 419 10.50 5.42 -8.04
CA ASP A 419 9.67 6.59 -8.30
C ASP A 419 9.49 6.82 -9.80
N GLN A 420 8.42 6.24 -10.35
CA GLN A 420 8.18 6.17 -11.77
C GLN A 420 6.68 6.27 -12.10
N ALA A 421 6.35 6.95 -13.20
CA ALA A 421 5.00 7.06 -13.72
C ALA A 421 5.02 6.98 -15.26
N PRO A 422 4.44 5.94 -15.90
CA PRO A 422 3.79 4.78 -15.30
C PRO A 422 4.81 3.75 -14.74
N LEU A 423 4.37 2.94 -13.78
CA LEU A 423 5.09 1.76 -13.29
C LEU A 423 4.20 0.52 -13.44
N ALA A 424 4.64 -0.42 -14.28
CA ALA A 424 3.87 -1.64 -14.57
C ALA A 424 3.85 -2.63 -13.39
N ALA A 425 4.98 -2.80 -12.69
CA ALA A 425 5.11 -3.62 -11.50
C ALA A 425 6.36 -3.21 -10.68
N PRO A 426 6.42 -3.52 -9.38
CA PRO A 426 7.62 -3.42 -8.57
C PRO A 426 8.72 -4.36 -9.09
N GLN A 427 9.97 -4.07 -8.74
CA GLN A 427 11.14 -4.84 -9.15
C GLN A 427 11.59 -5.76 -8.01
N THR A 428 11.59 -7.07 -8.22
CA THR A 428 12.19 -8.01 -7.26
C THR A 428 13.70 -7.87 -7.25
N VAL A 429 14.27 -7.46 -6.11
CA VAL A 429 15.71 -7.24 -5.92
C VAL A 429 16.36 -8.24 -4.95
N TYR A 430 15.55 -9.04 -4.27
CA TYR A 430 15.97 -10.14 -3.41
C TYR A 430 14.87 -11.20 -3.40
N ASP A 431 15.22 -12.46 -3.58
CA ASP A 431 14.27 -13.58 -3.61
C ASP A 431 15.03 -14.88 -3.29
N GLN A 432 14.95 -15.34 -2.05
CA GLN A 432 15.56 -16.60 -1.63
C GLN A 432 15.09 -17.06 -0.25
N ASN A 433 15.29 -18.35 0.03
CA ASN A 433 15.18 -18.86 1.39
C ASN A 433 16.38 -18.45 2.24
N VAL A 434 16.11 -18.07 3.48
CA VAL A 434 17.11 -17.65 4.46
C VAL A 434 16.96 -18.50 5.71
N SER A 435 18.09 -19.02 6.20
CA SER A 435 18.11 -19.80 7.43
C SER A 435 17.79 -18.95 8.65
N THR A 436 16.91 -19.46 9.48
CA THR A 436 16.47 -18.85 10.75
C THR A 436 17.24 -19.40 11.95
N ALA A 437 18.25 -20.27 11.73
CA ALA A 437 18.99 -20.97 12.78
C ALA A 437 19.67 -20.03 13.80
N SER A 438 20.04 -18.82 13.40
CA SER A 438 20.62 -17.78 14.27
C SER A 438 19.58 -17.06 15.14
N GLY A 439 18.28 -17.32 14.98
CA GLY A 439 17.18 -16.62 15.67
C GLY A 439 16.85 -15.23 15.09
N SER A 440 17.67 -14.74 14.16
CA SER A 440 17.46 -13.50 13.41
C SER A 440 17.98 -13.61 11.99
N ILE A 441 17.39 -12.86 11.06
CA ILE A 441 17.86 -12.69 9.69
C ILE A 441 18.08 -11.22 9.38
N THR A 442 19.08 -10.89 8.57
CA THR A 442 19.31 -9.53 8.06
C THR A 442 19.19 -9.54 6.55
N VAL A 443 18.26 -8.74 6.04
CA VAL A 443 17.93 -8.67 4.61
C VAL A 443 18.51 -7.38 4.04
N PRO A 444 19.57 -7.44 3.20
CA PRO A 444 20.19 -6.27 2.61
C PRO A 444 19.46 -5.81 1.35
N PHE A 445 19.46 -4.51 1.11
CA PHE A 445 19.02 -3.88 -0.15
C PHE A 445 19.70 -2.52 -0.32
N THR A 446 19.58 -1.93 -1.50
CA THR A 446 20.23 -0.65 -1.82
C THR A 446 19.20 0.30 -2.42
N PHE A 447 19.11 1.51 -1.87
CA PHE A 447 18.38 2.62 -2.50
C PHE A 447 19.14 3.08 -3.74
N GLN A 448 18.63 2.70 -4.92
CA GLN A 448 19.27 3.00 -6.20
C GLN A 448 18.87 4.40 -6.71
N GLY A 449 17.64 4.81 -6.42
CA GLY A 449 17.10 6.14 -6.63
C GLY A 449 16.70 6.80 -5.31
N ALA A 450 16.76 8.13 -5.28
CA ALA A 450 16.49 8.93 -4.08
C ALA A 450 15.08 8.69 -3.50
N HIS A 451 14.10 8.39 -4.35
CA HIS A 451 12.70 8.21 -3.95
C HIS A 451 12.21 6.78 -4.15
N ASP A 452 13.12 5.81 -4.13
CA ASP A 452 12.72 4.40 -4.08
C ASP A 452 12.00 4.10 -2.75
N ALA A 453 10.96 3.28 -2.83
CA ALA A 453 10.40 2.58 -1.68
C ALA A 453 10.75 1.09 -1.75
N PHE A 454 10.60 0.38 -0.64
CA PHE A 454 10.81 -1.06 -0.58
C PHE A 454 9.74 -1.74 0.25
N THR A 455 9.42 -2.99 -0.12
CA THR A 455 8.65 -3.89 0.72
C THR A 455 9.40 -5.20 0.87
N VAL A 456 9.46 -5.70 2.10
CA VAL A 456 10.08 -6.98 2.43
C VAL A 456 8.99 -7.94 2.89
N TYR A 457 8.87 -9.07 2.19
CA TYR A 457 7.93 -10.14 2.53
C TYR A 457 8.70 -11.30 3.16
N LEU A 458 8.18 -11.81 4.28
CA LEU A 458 8.55 -13.10 4.86
C LEU A 458 7.38 -14.05 4.68
N THR A 459 7.59 -15.15 3.99
CA THR A 459 6.59 -16.21 3.78
C THR A 459 7.18 -17.57 4.20
N PRO A 460 6.38 -18.63 4.37
CA PRO A 460 6.90 -19.97 4.59
C PRO A 460 8.04 -20.27 3.60
N ALA A 461 9.16 -20.80 4.08
CA ALA A 461 10.22 -21.22 3.18
C ALA A 461 9.63 -22.12 2.10
N SER A 462 9.84 -21.74 0.85
CA SER A 462 9.66 -22.70 -0.24
C SER A 462 10.67 -23.80 0.02
N SER A 463 10.28 -25.06 0.08
CA SER A 463 11.29 -26.13 -0.06
C SER A 463 12.06 -25.80 -1.33
N GLY A 464 13.39 -25.91 -1.35
CA GLY A 464 14.14 -25.80 -2.60
C GLY A 464 13.54 -26.79 -3.60
N GLY A 465 12.72 -26.29 -4.53
CA GLY A 465 11.66 -27.04 -5.20
C GLY A 465 10.25 -26.70 -4.69
N THR A 466 9.61 -25.67 -5.28
CA THR A 466 8.17 -25.37 -5.42
C THR A 466 7.15 -25.59 -4.27
N GLY A 467 7.55 -26.05 -3.08
CA GLY A 467 6.57 -26.53 -2.10
C GLY A 467 5.74 -27.72 -2.59
N PHE A 468 6.14 -28.39 -3.68
CA PHE A 468 5.49 -29.60 -4.18
C PHE A 468 5.99 -30.83 -3.41
N PRO A 469 5.12 -31.76 -2.98
CA PRO A 469 5.53 -32.94 -2.22
C PRO A 469 6.55 -33.81 -2.97
N ALA A 470 7.62 -34.24 -2.29
CA ALA A 470 8.63 -35.12 -2.87
C ALA A 470 8.07 -36.51 -3.16
N GLY A 471 8.62 -37.20 -4.17
CA GLY A 471 8.19 -38.53 -4.59
C GLY A 471 7.15 -38.52 -5.70
N TYR A 472 6.65 -39.70 -6.04
CA TYR A 472 5.60 -39.88 -7.04
C TYR A 472 4.21 -39.81 -6.39
N HIS A 473 3.32 -39.04 -7.01
CA HIS A 473 1.95 -38.84 -6.55
C HIS A 473 0.97 -38.87 -7.71
N GLN A 474 -0.31 -39.13 -7.41
CA GLN A 474 -1.37 -38.85 -8.38
C GLN A 474 -1.70 -37.36 -8.37
N LEU A 475 -1.89 -36.78 -9.55
CA LEU A 475 -2.37 -35.41 -9.73
C LEU A 475 -3.85 -35.45 -10.11
N VAL A 476 -4.72 -35.15 -9.13
CA VAL A 476 -6.17 -35.25 -9.26
C VAL A 476 -6.76 -33.89 -9.59
N ALA A 477 -7.35 -33.72 -10.75
CA ALA A 477 -7.98 -32.47 -11.16
C ALA A 477 -9.13 -32.11 -10.20
N ALA A 478 -9.08 -30.88 -9.67
CA ALA A 478 -9.98 -30.45 -8.59
C ALA A 478 -11.45 -30.33 -9.04
N HIS A 479 -11.71 -30.09 -10.34
CA HIS A 479 -13.06 -29.87 -10.85
C HIS A 479 -13.88 -31.15 -11.06
N ASP A 480 -13.24 -32.30 -11.32
CA ASP A 480 -13.94 -33.55 -11.68
C ASP A 480 -13.41 -34.82 -10.99
N ASN A 481 -12.32 -34.74 -10.24
CA ASN A 481 -11.66 -35.86 -9.57
C ASN A 481 -11.05 -36.93 -10.49
N LEU A 482 -10.79 -36.61 -11.77
CA LEU A 482 -9.98 -37.45 -12.65
C LEU A 482 -8.49 -37.19 -12.44
N CYS A 483 -7.65 -38.15 -12.81
CA CYS A 483 -6.21 -38.07 -12.65
C CYS A 483 -5.53 -37.68 -13.95
N LEU A 484 -4.46 -36.89 -13.86
CA LEU A 484 -3.47 -36.74 -14.93
C LEU A 484 -2.95 -38.13 -15.33
N ASP A 485 -2.85 -38.41 -16.62
CA ASP A 485 -2.53 -39.72 -17.16
C ASP A 485 -1.60 -39.58 -18.39
N VAL A 486 -0.74 -40.58 -18.60
CA VAL A 486 0.00 -40.77 -19.86
C VAL A 486 -0.80 -41.72 -20.73
N TYR A 487 -1.40 -41.20 -21.80
CA TYR A 487 -2.35 -41.91 -22.64
C TYR A 487 -1.85 -43.31 -23.04
N GLY A 488 -2.67 -44.32 -22.70
CA GLY A 488 -2.41 -45.72 -23.01
C GLY A 488 -1.19 -46.32 -22.30
N ASN A 489 -0.71 -45.70 -21.21
CA ASN A 489 0.52 -46.08 -20.51
C ASN A 489 1.73 -46.17 -21.47
N SER A 490 1.77 -45.28 -22.46
CA SER A 490 2.81 -45.27 -23.48
C SER A 490 4.17 -44.86 -22.90
N GLY A 491 5.24 -45.49 -23.36
CA GLY A 491 6.62 -45.07 -23.09
C GLY A 491 7.22 -44.16 -24.15
N SER A 492 6.45 -43.79 -25.18
CA SER A 492 6.95 -43.04 -26.34
C SER A 492 6.84 -41.53 -26.16
N ALA A 493 7.89 -40.80 -26.56
CA ALA A 493 7.84 -39.35 -26.65
C ALA A 493 6.75 -38.90 -27.64
N GLY A 494 6.06 -37.82 -27.29
CA GLY A 494 4.91 -37.31 -28.02
C GLY A 494 3.58 -38.00 -27.69
N ALA A 495 3.55 -39.00 -26.79
CA ALA A 495 2.27 -39.50 -26.29
C ALA A 495 1.53 -38.38 -25.54
N ALA A 496 0.21 -38.31 -25.73
CA ALA A 496 -0.63 -37.32 -25.07
C ALA A 496 -0.59 -37.48 -23.55
N ILE A 497 -0.63 -36.35 -22.84
CA ILE A 497 -1.03 -36.30 -21.44
C ILE A 497 -2.52 -36.02 -21.43
N ASP A 498 -3.29 -36.95 -20.89
CA ASP A 498 -4.74 -36.91 -20.82
C ASP A 498 -5.23 -36.96 -19.38
N GLN A 499 -6.55 -37.00 -19.21
CA GLN A 499 -7.18 -37.30 -17.92
C GLN A 499 -7.88 -38.65 -17.96
N TRP A 500 -7.80 -39.41 -16.86
CA TRP A 500 -8.43 -40.71 -16.76
C TRP A 500 -8.90 -41.01 -15.34
N THR A 501 -9.79 -41.98 -15.19
CA THR A 501 -10.22 -42.47 -13.88
C THR A 501 -9.00 -42.89 -13.05
N CYS A 502 -8.85 -42.30 -11.87
CA CYS A 502 -7.76 -42.59 -10.95
C CYS A 502 -7.71 -44.09 -10.60
N ASN A 503 -6.60 -44.75 -10.94
CA ASN A 503 -6.42 -46.20 -10.77
C ASN A 503 -5.06 -46.59 -10.14
N GLY A 504 -4.19 -45.62 -9.87
CA GLY A 504 -2.94 -45.81 -9.16
C GLY A 504 -1.81 -46.47 -9.97
N GLN A 505 -2.01 -46.71 -11.26
CA GLN A 505 -0.96 -47.24 -12.15
C GLN A 505 0.16 -46.22 -12.38
N SER A 506 1.34 -46.68 -12.78
CA SER A 506 2.54 -45.86 -12.94
C SER A 506 2.41 -44.74 -13.98
N ASN A 507 1.49 -44.83 -14.95
CA ASN A 507 1.19 -43.74 -15.89
C ASN A 507 0.38 -42.59 -15.28
N GLN A 508 -0.14 -42.75 -14.05
CA GLN A 508 -0.83 -41.71 -13.30
C GLN A 508 0.01 -41.21 -12.12
N GLN A 509 1.29 -41.56 -12.07
CA GLN A 509 2.19 -41.24 -10.98
C GLN A 509 3.25 -40.26 -11.48
N PHE A 510 3.30 -39.06 -10.90
CA PHE A 510 4.19 -37.98 -11.32
C PHE A 510 4.99 -37.47 -10.14
N GLN A 511 6.27 -37.19 -10.38
CA GLN A 511 7.12 -36.49 -9.43
C GLN A 511 7.52 -35.13 -10.00
N PHE A 512 7.66 -34.14 -9.12
CA PHE A 512 8.22 -32.84 -9.50
C PHE A 512 9.73 -32.84 -9.24
N VAL A 513 10.54 -32.69 -10.28
CA VAL A 513 12.01 -32.64 -10.20
C VAL A 513 12.45 -31.17 -10.29
N PRO A 514 12.94 -30.56 -9.19
CA PRO A 514 13.29 -29.14 -9.19
C PRO A 514 14.40 -28.76 -10.16
N ALA A 515 14.28 -27.58 -10.76
CA ALA A 515 15.29 -26.90 -11.58
C ALA A 515 15.54 -25.48 -11.02
N SER A 516 16.20 -24.61 -11.80
CA SER A 516 16.54 -23.24 -11.36
C SER A 516 15.37 -22.26 -11.47
N GLY A 517 15.35 -21.28 -10.56
CA GLY A 517 14.39 -20.17 -10.58
C GLY A 517 12.95 -20.58 -10.20
N GLY A 518 12.80 -21.59 -9.35
CA GLY A 518 11.49 -22.09 -8.89
C GLY A 518 10.78 -23.02 -9.88
N TYR A 519 11.30 -23.20 -11.09
CA TYR A 519 10.75 -24.14 -12.06
C TYR A 519 11.25 -25.56 -11.83
N GLY A 520 10.59 -26.56 -12.42
CA GLY A 520 10.98 -27.97 -12.40
C GLY A 520 10.24 -28.81 -13.43
N GLU A 521 10.62 -30.06 -13.54
CA GLU A 521 10.05 -31.04 -14.47
C GLU A 521 8.93 -31.83 -13.79
N LEU A 522 7.82 -32.09 -14.51
CA LEU A 522 6.78 -33.01 -14.06
C LEU A 522 7.00 -34.37 -14.72
N ARG A 523 7.61 -35.31 -14.00
CA ARG A 523 8.09 -36.57 -14.58
C ARG A 523 7.18 -37.75 -14.27
N ALA A 524 6.71 -38.44 -15.31
CA ALA A 524 5.90 -39.65 -15.21
C ALA A 524 6.72 -40.85 -14.70
N GLN A 525 6.15 -41.68 -13.83
CA GLN A 525 6.80 -42.87 -13.29
C GLN A 525 6.95 -43.98 -14.34
N SER A 526 5.94 -44.16 -15.20
CA SER A 526 5.91 -45.26 -16.19
C SER A 526 7.03 -45.16 -17.23
N SER A 527 7.33 -43.95 -17.71
CA SER A 527 8.25 -43.71 -18.82
C SER A 527 9.53 -42.97 -18.42
N GLY A 528 9.52 -42.30 -17.27
CA GLY A 528 10.58 -41.37 -16.87
C GLY A 528 10.63 -40.10 -17.71
N GLN A 529 9.61 -39.83 -18.54
CA GLN A 529 9.50 -38.64 -19.39
C GLN A 529 8.75 -37.50 -18.70
N ASP A 530 8.93 -36.29 -19.20
CA ASP A 530 8.38 -35.08 -18.61
C ASP A 530 7.14 -34.60 -19.37
N VAL A 531 6.14 -34.13 -18.61
CA VAL A 531 4.97 -33.40 -19.12
C VAL A 531 5.45 -32.09 -19.75
N ALA A 532 5.08 -31.83 -20.99
CA ALA A 532 5.53 -30.66 -21.73
C ALA A 532 4.53 -30.18 -22.77
N VAL A 533 4.68 -28.91 -23.16
CA VAL A 533 3.94 -28.33 -24.28
C VAL A 533 4.62 -28.71 -25.60
N ALA A 534 3.91 -29.43 -26.48
CA ALA A 534 4.46 -29.89 -27.76
C ALA A 534 4.97 -28.73 -28.61
N GLY A 535 6.21 -28.85 -29.10
CA GLY A 535 6.87 -27.84 -29.94
C GLY A 535 7.08 -26.47 -29.27
N GLY A 536 6.86 -26.35 -27.95
CA GLY A 536 6.95 -25.07 -27.25
C GLY A 536 5.87 -24.06 -27.66
N SER A 537 4.71 -24.52 -28.11
CA SER A 537 3.57 -23.65 -28.44
C SER A 537 3.26 -22.68 -27.29
N MET A 538 2.92 -21.44 -27.63
CA MET A 538 2.45 -20.43 -26.66
C MET A 538 0.94 -20.14 -26.80
N THR A 539 0.27 -20.88 -27.68
CA THR A 539 -1.17 -20.70 -27.95
C THR A 539 -1.99 -21.39 -26.87
N ALA A 540 -2.90 -20.63 -26.25
CA ALA A 540 -3.90 -21.18 -25.33
C ALA A 540 -4.96 -22.00 -26.07
N GLY A 541 -5.57 -23.00 -25.42
CA GLY A 541 -6.72 -23.70 -26.00
C GLY A 541 -6.38 -24.78 -27.01
N THR A 542 -5.09 -25.12 -27.17
CA THR A 542 -4.64 -26.15 -28.12
C THR A 542 -4.30 -27.43 -27.34
N PRO A 543 -5.04 -28.54 -27.48
CA PRO A 543 -4.71 -29.81 -26.84
C PRO A 543 -3.37 -30.34 -27.37
N ASN A 544 -2.30 -30.06 -26.64
CA ASN A 544 -0.93 -30.31 -27.07
C ASN A 544 0.03 -30.59 -25.91
N ILE A 545 -0.49 -30.95 -24.75
CA ILE A 545 0.34 -31.43 -23.65
C ILE A 545 0.69 -32.88 -23.92
N VAL A 546 1.99 -33.17 -23.94
CA VAL A 546 2.58 -34.47 -24.29
C VAL A 546 3.68 -34.84 -23.30
N GLN A 547 4.08 -36.11 -23.26
CA GLN A 547 5.35 -36.47 -22.64
C GLN A 547 6.52 -36.31 -23.62
N GLN A 548 7.68 -35.89 -23.13
CA GLN A 548 8.92 -35.81 -23.91
C GLN A 548 10.14 -36.20 -23.06
N PRO A 549 11.31 -36.52 -23.67
CA PRO A 549 12.51 -36.83 -22.91
C PRO A 549 12.89 -35.70 -21.93
N PRO A 550 13.39 -36.02 -20.72
CA PRO A 550 13.70 -34.99 -19.73
C PRO A 550 14.75 -33.98 -20.17
N GLY A 551 14.67 -32.76 -19.65
CA GLY A 551 15.65 -31.73 -19.92
C GLY A 551 15.24 -30.30 -19.55
N THR A 552 16.15 -29.37 -19.83
CA THR A 552 16.05 -27.97 -19.37
C THR A 552 15.28 -27.04 -20.31
N ALA A 553 14.63 -27.59 -21.34
CA ALA A 553 13.87 -26.79 -22.30
C ALA A 553 12.64 -26.17 -21.62
N ALA A 554 12.43 -24.86 -21.83
CA ALA A 554 11.40 -24.11 -21.11
C ALA A 554 9.98 -24.65 -21.32
N ASN A 555 9.70 -25.35 -22.42
CA ASN A 555 8.39 -25.94 -22.70
C ASN A 555 8.03 -27.14 -21.80
N GLY A 556 9.02 -27.79 -21.18
CA GLY A 556 8.83 -28.89 -20.21
C GLY A 556 9.08 -28.48 -18.75
N LEU A 557 9.33 -27.19 -18.50
CA LEU A 557 9.57 -26.66 -17.16
C LEU A 557 8.32 -25.94 -16.65
N TRP A 558 7.93 -26.29 -15.43
CA TRP A 558 6.71 -25.81 -14.77
C TRP A 558 7.04 -25.17 -13.43
N LEU A 559 6.34 -24.10 -13.09
CA LEU A 559 6.30 -23.54 -11.76
C LEU A 559 5.05 -24.11 -11.07
N ALA A 560 5.23 -24.93 -10.04
CA ALA A 560 4.10 -25.41 -9.25
C ALA A 560 3.70 -24.34 -8.24
N VAL A 561 2.45 -23.87 -8.34
CA VAL A 561 1.88 -22.79 -7.54
C VAL A 561 0.83 -23.40 -6.61
N ARG A 562 1.11 -23.40 -5.31
CA ARG A 562 0.18 -23.93 -4.30
C ARG A 562 -0.99 -22.98 -4.09
N GLN A 563 -2.21 -23.49 -4.19
CA GLN A 563 -3.45 -22.76 -3.95
C GLN A 563 -3.83 -22.75 -2.46
N SER A 564 -4.79 -21.90 -2.10
CA SER A 564 -5.27 -21.74 -0.72
C SER A 564 -5.99 -22.98 -0.16
N ASP A 565 -6.56 -23.83 -1.03
CA ASP A 565 -7.20 -25.11 -0.67
C ASP A 565 -6.21 -26.28 -0.59
N GLY A 566 -4.93 -26.04 -0.89
CA GLY A 566 -3.87 -27.05 -0.90
C GLY A 566 -3.68 -27.81 -2.21
N SER A 567 -4.47 -27.52 -3.26
CA SER A 567 -4.20 -27.97 -4.63
C SER A 567 -3.02 -27.20 -5.25
N TYR A 568 -2.56 -27.62 -6.43
CA TYR A 568 -1.47 -26.98 -7.17
C TYR A 568 -1.89 -26.67 -8.61
N ALA A 569 -1.60 -25.45 -9.08
CA ALA A 569 -1.54 -25.15 -10.51
C ALA A 569 -0.10 -25.28 -11.01
N PHE A 570 0.07 -25.53 -12.31
CA PHE A 570 1.39 -25.64 -12.94
C PHE A 570 1.51 -24.64 -14.07
N GLN A 571 2.30 -23.58 -13.88
CA GLN A 571 2.54 -22.55 -14.89
C GLN A 571 3.76 -22.90 -15.74
N ASN A 572 3.61 -22.95 -17.05
CA ASN A 572 4.69 -23.27 -17.97
C ASN A 572 5.71 -22.13 -18.06
N LYS A 573 7.01 -22.44 -18.01
CA LYS A 573 8.09 -21.45 -18.09
C LYS A 573 8.14 -20.72 -19.43
N ASN A 574 7.79 -21.39 -20.52
CA ASN A 574 7.89 -20.82 -21.87
C ASN A 574 6.72 -19.87 -22.18
N SER A 575 5.49 -20.31 -21.91
CA SER A 575 4.28 -19.56 -22.28
C SER A 575 3.71 -18.68 -21.16
N GLY A 576 4.02 -18.96 -19.90
CA GLY A 576 3.36 -18.35 -18.74
C GLY A 576 1.91 -18.81 -18.54
N LEU A 577 1.42 -19.76 -19.34
CA LEU A 577 0.08 -20.35 -19.23
C LEU A 577 0.10 -21.56 -18.29
N CYS A 578 -1.07 -21.90 -17.73
CA CYS A 578 -1.21 -23.01 -16.80
C CYS A 578 -1.67 -24.28 -17.50
N LEU A 579 -1.21 -25.43 -17.00
CA LEU A 579 -1.72 -26.77 -17.37
C LEU A 579 -3.24 -26.80 -17.14
N ASP A 580 -4.01 -27.13 -18.17
CA ASP A 580 -5.47 -27.01 -18.16
C ASP A 580 -6.13 -28.28 -18.70
N VAL A 581 -7.20 -28.72 -18.04
CA VAL A 581 -8.10 -29.72 -18.60
C VAL A 581 -9.02 -29.05 -19.61
N TYR A 582 -8.74 -29.30 -20.89
CA TYR A 582 -9.39 -28.66 -22.04
C TYR A 582 -10.90 -28.49 -21.86
N GLY A 583 -11.34 -27.22 -21.90
CA GLY A 583 -12.75 -26.84 -21.84
C GLY A 583 -13.45 -27.17 -20.52
N ALA A 584 -12.69 -27.46 -19.44
CA ALA A 584 -13.20 -27.99 -18.17
C ALA A 584 -14.08 -29.24 -18.35
N GLY A 585 -13.76 -30.07 -19.36
CA GLY A 585 -14.47 -31.32 -19.62
C GLY A 585 -14.14 -32.40 -18.59
N SER A 586 -15.00 -33.41 -18.49
CA SER A 586 -14.84 -34.59 -17.61
C SER A 586 -14.78 -35.91 -18.39
N THR A 587 -14.46 -35.83 -19.69
CA THR A 587 -14.31 -36.99 -20.57
C THR A 587 -12.95 -37.65 -20.34
N THR A 588 -12.93 -38.94 -20.02
CA THR A 588 -11.71 -39.74 -19.93
C THR A 588 -11.05 -39.89 -21.31
N GLY A 589 -9.73 -39.76 -21.39
CA GLY A 589 -8.99 -39.78 -22.64
C GLY A 589 -8.85 -38.39 -23.31
N GLN A 590 -9.41 -37.34 -22.70
CA GLN A 590 -9.28 -35.97 -23.18
C GLN A 590 -7.84 -35.50 -22.93
N GLN A 591 -7.12 -35.18 -24.01
CA GLN A 591 -5.79 -34.56 -23.92
C GLN A 591 -5.89 -33.16 -23.31
N LEU A 592 -4.94 -32.85 -22.41
CA LEU A 592 -4.84 -31.54 -21.78
C LEU A 592 -4.26 -30.49 -22.74
N ASP A 593 -4.51 -29.23 -22.41
CA ASP A 593 -3.96 -28.06 -23.07
C ASP A 593 -3.28 -27.12 -22.05
N GLN A 594 -3.04 -25.90 -22.48
CA GLN A 594 -2.64 -24.80 -21.60
C GLN A 594 -3.59 -23.63 -21.80
N TRP A 595 -3.85 -22.88 -20.73
CA TRP A 595 -4.76 -21.74 -20.74
C TRP A 595 -4.29 -20.64 -19.78
N PRO A 596 -4.69 -19.36 -19.95
CA PRO A 596 -4.41 -18.32 -18.97
C PRO A 596 -4.71 -18.78 -17.54
N CYS A 597 -3.73 -18.60 -16.65
CA CYS A 597 -3.82 -19.03 -15.26
C CYS A 597 -4.99 -18.34 -14.56
N LYS A 598 -5.87 -19.12 -13.94
CA LYS A 598 -7.10 -18.62 -13.31
C LYS A 598 -6.87 -18.03 -11.91
N ASN A 599 -5.76 -18.40 -11.26
CA ASN A 599 -5.36 -17.90 -9.93
C ASN A 599 -6.47 -17.98 -8.87
N ALA A 600 -7.27 -19.04 -8.93
CA ALA A 600 -8.34 -19.34 -7.97
C ALA A 600 -8.37 -20.86 -7.75
N PRO A 601 -8.60 -21.34 -6.51
CA PRO A 601 -8.65 -22.77 -6.21
C PRO A 601 -9.88 -23.47 -6.82
N GLY A 602 -9.81 -24.79 -6.92
CA GLY A 602 -10.94 -25.65 -7.31
C GLY A 602 -11.30 -25.62 -8.80
N THR A 603 -10.43 -25.09 -9.66
CA THR A 603 -10.67 -25.01 -11.10
C THR A 603 -10.14 -26.25 -11.84
N ASN A 604 -10.40 -26.33 -13.14
CA ASN A 604 -9.84 -27.33 -14.05
C ASN A 604 -8.33 -27.14 -14.37
N GLN A 605 -7.65 -26.22 -13.65
CA GLN A 605 -6.20 -25.99 -13.71
C GLN A 605 -5.50 -26.39 -12.40
N ASP A 606 -6.27 -26.83 -11.40
CA ASP A 606 -5.77 -27.12 -10.08
C ASP A 606 -5.81 -28.62 -9.81
N PHE A 607 -4.72 -29.16 -9.26
CA PHE A 607 -4.54 -30.58 -9.04
C PHE A 607 -4.22 -30.87 -7.57
N PHE A 608 -5.02 -31.71 -6.92
CA PHE A 608 -4.69 -32.26 -5.62
C PHE A 608 -3.62 -33.34 -5.76
N VAL A 609 -2.69 -33.35 -4.82
CA VAL A 609 -1.66 -34.38 -4.71
C VAL A 609 -2.21 -35.49 -3.81
N ARG A 610 -2.27 -36.73 -4.33
CA ARG A 610 -2.79 -37.90 -3.62
C ARG A 610 -1.81 -39.06 -3.58
#